data_AF-A0A8E2H5P2-F1
#
_entry.id   AF-A0A8E2H5P2-F1
#
_cell.length_a   1.000
_cell.length_b   1.000
_cell.length_c   1.000
_cell.angle_alpha   90.00
_cell.angle_beta   90.00
_cell.angle_gamma   90.00
#
_symmetry.space_group_name_H-M   'P 1'
#
loop_
_entity.id
_entity.type
_entity.pdbx_description
1 polymer ?
#
loop_
_entity_poly.entity_id
_entity_poly.type
_entity_poly.pdbx_seq_one_letter_code
_entity_poly.pdbx_strand_id
1 'polypeptide(L)' 'MTPEILDTAGAAEYLGLSCPTLERFRLTGNGPQFAKLSPGPRGPVRYRRADLDAWVASRLIRSTSEQAA' A
#
# COMPACT_ATOMS: atom_id res chain seq x y z
N MET A 1 -7.06 -17.35 -10.48
CA MET A 1 -7.38 -16.02 -9.92
C MET A 1 -6.22 -15.11 -10.29
N THR A 2 -6.43 -14.19 -11.23
CA THR A 2 -5.36 -13.27 -11.67
C THR A 2 -5.04 -12.29 -10.54
N PRO A 3 -3.77 -12.11 -10.17
CA PRO A 3 -3.43 -11.09 -9.18
C PRO A 3 -3.79 -9.72 -9.76
N GLU A 4 -4.74 -9.04 -9.12
CA GLU A 4 -5.06 -7.66 -9.47
C GLU A 4 -3.90 -6.77 -9.04
N ILE A 5 -3.16 -6.27 -10.03
CA ILE A 5 -2.03 -5.38 -9.84
C ILE A 5 -2.50 -3.95 -10.10
N LEU A 6 -2.52 -3.15 -9.04
CA LEU A 6 -2.89 -1.74 -9.03
C LEU A 6 -1.65 -0.86 -9.16
N ASP A 7 -1.76 0.28 -9.82
CA ASP A 7 -0.77 1.35 -9.74
C ASP A 7 -1.00 2.20 -8.48
N THR A 8 -0.21 3.27 -8.31
CA THR A 8 -0.33 4.13 -7.13
C THR A 8 -1.70 4.78 -7.01
N ALA A 9 -2.31 5.21 -8.13
CA ALA A 9 -3.63 5.81 -8.10
C ALA A 9 -4.71 4.78 -7.79
N GLY A 10 -4.67 3.61 -8.42
CA GLY A 10 -5.60 2.52 -8.10
C GLY A 10 -5.50 2.06 -6.64
N ALA A 11 -4.29 1.97 -6.08
CA ALA A 11 -4.09 1.64 -4.67
C ALA A 11 -4.58 2.75 -3.73
N ALA A 12 -4.41 4.02 -4.13
CA ALA A 12 -4.88 5.17 -3.38
C ALA A 12 -6.42 5.15 -3.29
N GLU A 13 -7.10 4.96 -4.43
CA GLU A 13 -8.56 4.80 -4.45
C GLU A 13 -9.02 3.58 -3.66
N TYR A 14 -8.33 2.45 -3.78
CA TYR A 14 -8.66 1.23 -3.04
C TYR A 14 -8.62 1.42 -1.52
N LEU A 15 -7.61 2.13 -1.03
CA LEU A 15 -7.42 2.37 0.40
C LEU A 15 -8.17 3.61 0.92
N GLY A 16 -8.81 4.39 0.04
CA GLY A 16 -9.39 5.69 0.40
C GLY A 16 -8.34 6.72 0.84
N LEU A 17 -7.10 6.61 0.34
CA LEU A 17 -5.98 7.50 0.64
C LEU A 17 -5.61 8.33 -0.60
N SER A 18 -4.80 9.36 -0.42
CA SER A 18 -4.23 10.13 -1.54
C SER A 18 -2.93 9.50 -2.06
N CYS A 19 -2.67 9.58 -3.36
CA CYS A 19 -1.38 9.21 -3.97
C CYS A 19 -0.15 9.73 -3.19
N PRO A 20 -0.06 11.03 -2.81
CA PRO A 20 1.08 11.53 -2.04
C PRO A 20 1.24 10.87 -0.66
N THR A 21 0.16 10.39 -0.05
CA THR A 21 0.22 9.61 1.19
C THR A 21 0.90 8.27 0.97
N LEU A 22 0.57 7.57 -0.12
CA LEU A 22 1.25 6.33 -0.49
C LEU A 22 2.72 6.55 -0.85
N GLU A 23 3.05 7.64 -1.52
CA GLU A 23 4.44 8.01 -1.79
C GLU A 23 5.23 8.26 -0.50
N ARG A 24 4.65 9.02 0.44
CA ARG A 24 5.25 9.21 1.78
C ARG A 24 5.42 7.89 2.53
N PHE A 25 4.45 6.99 2.43
CA PHE A 25 4.53 5.68 3.04
C PHE A 25 5.64 4.80 2.46
N ARG A 26 5.93 4.91 1.16
CA ARG A 26 7.12 4.25 0.57
C ARG A 26 8.42 4.77 1.13
N LEU A 27 8.51 6.07 1.40
CA LEU A 27 9.71 6.71 1.96
C LEU A 27 9.92 6.38 3.43
N THR A 28 8.83 6.35 4.20
CA THR A 28 8.87 6.13 5.65
C THR A 28 8.82 4.64 6.05
N GLY A 29 8.54 3.74 5.11
CA GLY A 29 8.37 2.31 5.38
C GLY A 29 7.04 1.94 6.06
N ASN A 30 6.16 2.93 6.31
CA ASN A 30 4.86 2.73 6.96
C ASN A 30 3.73 2.36 5.98
N GLY A 31 4.06 1.87 4.79
CA GLY A 31 3.11 1.61 3.71
C GLY A 31 2.75 0.16 3.48
N PRO A 32 1.74 -0.08 2.63
CA PRO A 32 1.51 -1.40 2.08
C PRO A 32 2.70 -1.84 1.22
N GLN A 33 2.89 -3.16 1.13
CA GLN A 33 3.98 -3.74 0.36
C GLN A 33 3.79 -3.43 -1.13
N PHE A 34 4.88 -3.05 -1.80
CA PHE A 34 4.87 -2.66 -3.20
C PHE A 34 5.85 -3.51 -4.01
N ALA A 35 5.44 -3.85 -5.22
CA ALA A 35 6.27 -4.52 -6.21
C ALA A 35 6.89 -3.48 -7.15
N LYS A 36 8.21 -3.50 -7.25
CA LYS A 36 8.94 -2.71 -8.25
C LYS A 36 9.21 -3.60 -9.46
N LEU A 37 8.49 -3.38 -10.56
CA LEU A 37 8.52 -4.28 -11.72
C LEU A 37 9.74 -4.08 -12.64
N SER A 38 10.58 -3.09 -12.36
CA SER A 38 11.83 -2.88 -13.10
C SER A 38 12.96 -2.38 -12.19
N PRO A 39 14.18 -2.92 -12.32
CA PRO A 39 15.35 -2.47 -11.59
C PRO A 39 15.82 -1.12 -12.18
N GLY A 40 15.33 -0.03 -11.60
CA GLY A 40 15.75 1.32 -11.97
C GLY A 40 15.03 2.39 -11.16
N PRO A 41 15.54 3.62 -11.05
CA PRO A 41 14.91 4.70 -10.27
C PRO A 41 13.51 5.07 -10.80
N ARG A 42 13.24 4.83 -12.09
CA ARG A 42 11.94 5.07 -12.74
C ARG A 42 11.12 3.79 -12.96
N GLY A 43 11.53 2.67 -12.35
CA GLY A 43 10.80 1.41 -12.49
C GLY A 43 9.36 1.56 -11.96
N PRO A 44 8.33 1.07 -12.68
CA PRO A 44 6.95 1.25 -12.27
C PRO A 44 6.70 0.54 -10.94
N VAL A 45 6.15 1.28 -9.99
CA VAL A 45 5.73 0.75 -8.71
C VAL A 45 4.28 0.31 -8.83
N ARG A 46 4.03 -0.93 -8.43
CA ARG A 46 2.70 -1.52 -8.40
C ARG A 46 2.39 -2.12 -7.05
N TYR A 47 1.12 -2.24 -6.75
CA TYR A 47 0.59 -2.87 -5.56
C TYR A 47 -0.22 -4.08 -5.98
N ARG A 48 -0.08 -5.19 -5.26
CA ARG A 48 -1.05 -6.28 -5.42
C ARG A 48 -2.20 -6.00 -4.46
N ARG A 49 -3.43 -6.25 -4.91
CA ARG A 49 -4.60 -6.12 -4.04
C ARG A 49 -4.45 -6.90 -2.73
N ALA A 50 -3.93 -8.13 -2.80
CA ALA A 50 -3.66 -8.96 -1.62
C ALA A 50 -2.69 -8.31 -0.62
N ASP A 51 -1.67 -7.58 -1.10
CA ASP A 51 -0.73 -6.86 -0.22
C ASP A 51 -1.38 -5.65 0.43
N LEU A 52 -2.28 -4.97 -0.28
CA LEU A 52 -3.09 -3.88 0.27
C LEU A 52 -4.03 -4.41 1.36
N ASP A 53 -4.72 -5.53 1.09
CA ASP A 53 -5.61 -6.19 2.05
C ASP A 53 -4.85 -6.65 3.30
N ALA A 54 -3.68 -7.28 3.12
CA ALA A 54 -2.84 -7.70 4.24
C ALA A 54 -2.37 -6.52 5.09
N TRP A 55 -2.06 -5.39 4.46
CA TRP A 55 -1.68 -4.17 5.17
C TRP A 55 -2.83 -3.57 5.98
N VAL A 56 -4.05 -3.54 5.41
CA VAL A 56 -5.25 -3.12 6.15
C VAL A 56 -5.52 -4.09 7.31
N ALA A 57 -5.43 -5.40 7.07
CA ALA A 57 -5.61 -6.43 8.09
C ALA A 57 -4.60 -6.29 9.24
N SER A 58 -3.35 -5.98 8.93
CA SER A 58 -2.30 -5.73 9.93
C SER A 58 -2.54 -4.48 10.78
N ARG A 59 -3.43 -3.58 10.36
CA ARG A 59 -3.75 -2.32 11.04
C ARG A 59 -5.13 -2.31 11.68
N LEU A 60 -5.79 -3.45 11.73
CA LEU A 60 -7.05 -3.60 12.45
C LEU A 60 -6.76 -3.47 13.95
N ILE A 61 -7.08 -2.31 14.51
CA ILE A 61 -7.12 -2.10 15.95
C ILE A 61 -8.49 -2.52 16.47
N ARG A 62 -8.51 -3.25 17.60
CA ARG A 62 -9.76 -3.77 18.17
C ARG A 62 -10.53 -2.71 18.96
N SER A 63 -9.84 -1.68 19.43
CA SER A 63 -10.40 -0.61 20.24
C SER A 63 -9.75 0.70 19.85
N THR A 64 -10.51 1.80 19.81
CA THR A 64 -10.02 3.16 19.55
C THR A 64 -9.03 3.65 20.61
N SER A 65 -8.84 2.90 21.70
CA SER A 65 -7.80 3.11 22.72
C SER A 65 -6.50 2.35 22.46
N GLU A 66 -6.47 1.37 21.55
CA GLU A 66 -5.24 0.70 21.11
C GLU A 66 -4.60 1.56 20.01
N GLN A 67 -3.53 2.29 20.34
CA GLN A 67 -2.68 2.88 19.33
C GLN A 67 -1.83 1.79 18.70
N ALA A 68 -1.82 1.71 17.37
CA ALA A 68 -0.82 0.92 16.64
C ALA A 68 0.55 1.51 16.96
N ALA A 69 1.37 0.74 17.70
CA ALA A 69 2.71 1.12 18.14
C ALA A 69 3.70 1.28 16.97
#